data_AF-A0AAW8CVJ8-F1
#
_entry.id   AF-A0AAW8CVJ8-F1
#
_cell.length_a   1.000
_cell.length_b   1.000
_cell.length_c   1.000
_cell.angle_alpha   90.00
_cell.angle_beta   90.00
_cell.angle_gamma   90.00
#
_symmetry.space_group_name_H-M   'P 1'
#
loop_
_entity.id
_entity.type
_entity.pdbx_description
1 polymer ?
#
loop_
_entity_poly.entity_id
_entity_poly.type
_entity_poly.pdbx_seq_one_letter_code
_entity_poly.pdbx_strand_id
1 'polypeptide(L)'
;MLLVLSVVFSGVAAGFGLRRDGTATLHFDGLYWSLTGADPTRGVRAARAMVALDFQSLMLVRLSEPGRAARWVWLEQRAMPERWRDVRRAVYSRAPAAEPAGDPWRATAPADAP
;
A
#
# COMPACT_ATOMS: atom_id res chain seq x y z
N MET A 1 -1.08 -32.59 12.25
CA MET A 1 -1.64 -31.85 13.40
C MET A 1 -0.51 -31.44 14.35
N LEU A 2 0.39 -30.51 13.95
CA LEU A 2 1.32 -29.75 14.84
C LEU A 2 2.32 -28.78 14.13
N LEU A 3 2.42 -28.72 12.79
CA LEU A 3 3.39 -27.83 12.11
C LEU A 3 2.82 -26.66 11.28
N VAL A 4 1.52 -26.67 10.92
CA VAL A 4 0.92 -25.59 10.10
C VAL A 4 0.44 -24.39 10.96
N LEU A 5 0.33 -24.57 12.28
CA LEU A 5 -0.13 -23.52 13.22
C LEU A 5 0.96 -22.50 13.60
N SER A 6 2.24 -22.81 13.42
CA SER A 6 3.34 -21.98 13.98
C SER A 6 3.70 -20.76 13.13
N VAL A 7 3.44 -20.76 11.82
CA VAL A 7 3.74 -19.59 10.96
C VAL A 7 2.72 -18.47 11.17
N VAL A 8 1.47 -18.81 11.52
CA VAL A 8 0.41 -17.83 11.73
C VAL A 8 0.64 -17.01 13.01
N PHE A 9 1.24 -17.60 14.05
CA PHE A 9 1.46 -16.90 15.32
C PHE A 9 2.64 -15.91 15.32
N SER A 10 3.71 -16.16 14.55
CA SER A 10 4.84 -15.20 14.48
C SER A 10 4.50 -13.92 13.70
N GLY A 11 3.53 -13.97 12.78
CA GLY A 11 3.05 -12.77 12.07
C GLY A 11 2.21 -11.82 12.93
N VAL A 12 1.52 -12.35 13.94
CA VAL A 12 0.70 -11.55 14.88
C VAL A 12 1.59 -10.70 15.81
N ALA A 13 2.80 -11.13 16.13
CA ALA A 13 3.72 -10.41 17.02
C ALA A 13 4.26 -9.10 16.40
N ALA A 14 4.55 -9.08 15.09
CA ALA A 14 4.85 -7.83 14.37
C ALA A 14 3.61 -6.91 14.25
N GLY A 15 2.41 -7.49 14.31
CA GLY A 15 1.14 -6.78 14.27
C GLY A 15 0.78 -6.01 15.55
N PHE A 16 1.28 -6.43 16.72
CA PHE A 16 1.04 -5.75 18.00
C PHE A 16 2.09 -4.69 18.36
N GLY A 17 3.35 -4.86 17.93
CA GLY A 17 4.46 -3.96 18.29
C GLY A 17 4.33 -2.52 17.77
N LEU A 18 3.46 -2.29 16.78
CA LEU A 18 3.24 -0.98 16.15
C LEU A 18 1.91 -0.31 16.52
N ARG A 19 1.26 -0.73 17.62
CA ARG A 19 0.18 0.05 18.25
C ARG A 19 0.68 1.24 19.07
N ARG A 20 2.00 1.48 19.06
CA ARG A 20 2.65 2.60 19.74
C ARG A 20 3.51 3.37 18.74
N ASP A 21 2.87 4.28 18.04
CA ASP A 21 3.39 5.62 17.80
C ASP A 21 2.18 6.53 17.59
N GLY A 22 2.06 7.54 18.45
CA GLY A 22 0.98 8.51 18.41
C GLY A 22 0.91 9.24 17.07
N THR A 23 -0.31 9.61 16.69
CA THR A 23 -0.62 10.67 15.70
C THR A 23 0.35 10.70 14.50
N ALA A 24 0.50 9.58 13.80
CA ALA A 24 1.12 9.60 12.48
C ALA A 24 0.05 9.95 11.44
N THR A 25 0.30 10.98 10.64
CA THR A 25 -0.57 11.39 9.55
C THR A 25 -0.13 10.69 8.28
N LEU A 26 -1.06 9.93 7.70
CA LEU A 26 -0.91 9.36 6.36
C LEU A 26 -1.48 10.34 5.35
N HIS A 27 -0.66 10.79 4.41
CA HIS A 27 -1.02 11.70 3.33
C HIS A 27 -0.86 11.01 1.97
N PHE A 28 -1.79 11.31 1.07
CA PHE A 28 -1.79 10.83 -0.31
C PHE A 28 -1.78 12.04 -1.23
N ASP A 29 -0.78 12.13 -2.10
CA ASP A 29 -0.60 13.26 -3.02
C ASP A 29 -1.27 13.04 -4.41
N GLY A 30 -1.92 11.89 -4.61
CA GLY A 30 -2.51 11.47 -5.88
C GLY A 30 -1.75 10.33 -6.56
N LEU A 31 -0.46 10.13 -6.24
CA LEU A 31 0.38 9.08 -6.81
C LEU A 31 1.11 8.27 -5.71
N TYR A 32 1.58 8.95 -4.68
CA TYR A 32 2.40 8.40 -3.63
C TYR A 32 1.83 8.70 -2.25
N TRP A 33 2.28 7.88 -1.31
CA TRP A 33 1.94 7.97 0.10
C TRP A 33 3.11 8.52 0.88
N SER A 34 2.82 9.39 1.85
CA SER A 34 3.76 9.83 2.85
C SER A 34 3.20 9.61 4.25
N LEU A 35 4.05 9.15 5.16
CA LEU A 35 3.73 8.94 6.56
C LEU A 35 4.59 9.91 7.37
N THR A 36 3.94 10.82 8.10
CA THR A 36 4.62 11.79 8.97
C THR A 36 4.14 11.59 10.39
N GLY A 37 5.06 11.35 11.34
CA GLY A 37 4.74 11.25 12.76
C GLY A 37 5.68 12.12 13.60
N ALA A 38 5.59 12.00 14.91
CA ALA A 38 6.43 12.77 15.84
C ALA A 38 7.93 12.47 15.69
N ASP A 39 8.29 11.25 15.31
CA ASP A 39 9.66 10.84 15.01
C ASP A 39 9.94 10.97 13.50
N PRO A 40 10.80 11.92 13.06
CA PRO A 40 11.13 12.12 11.65
C PRO A 40 11.87 10.93 11.04
N THR A 41 12.61 10.16 11.84
CA THR A 41 13.37 8.99 11.36
C THR A 41 12.45 7.85 10.93
N ARG A 42 11.26 7.83 11.54
CA ARG A 42 10.13 6.96 11.21
C ARG A 42 9.22 7.55 10.12
N GLY A 43 9.58 8.65 9.50
CA GLY A 43 8.86 9.13 8.32
C GLY A 43 9.03 8.17 7.13
N VAL A 44 8.03 8.14 6.25
CA VAL A 44 8.12 7.50 4.93
C VAL A 44 7.69 8.53 3.88
N ARG A 45 8.40 8.61 2.76
CA ARG A 45 8.08 9.54 1.66
C ARG A 45 8.02 8.79 0.34
N ALA A 46 7.25 9.34 -0.61
CA ALA A 46 7.11 8.81 -1.97
C ALA A 46 6.83 7.28 -2.03
N ALA A 47 6.09 6.75 -1.04
CA ALA A 47 5.88 5.32 -0.94
C ALA A 47 4.71 4.85 -1.80
N ARG A 48 4.82 3.61 -2.28
CA ARG A 48 3.68 2.87 -2.82
C ARG A 48 3.00 2.11 -1.68
N ALA A 49 1.67 2.12 -1.68
CA ALA A 49 0.88 1.34 -0.74
C ALA A 49 0.39 0.04 -1.39
N MET A 50 0.43 -1.05 -0.63
CA MET A 50 -0.19 -2.32 -0.98
C MET A 50 -1.03 -2.79 0.20
N VAL A 51 -2.30 -3.10 -0.04
CA VAL A 51 -3.17 -3.69 0.97
C VAL A 51 -2.79 -5.15 1.16
N ALA A 52 -2.47 -5.52 2.40
CA ALA A 52 -2.16 -6.90 2.77
C ALA A 52 -3.34 -7.59 3.46
N LEU A 53 -4.11 -6.83 4.24
CA LEU A 53 -5.29 -7.34 4.94
C LEU A 53 -6.33 -6.22 5.09
N ASP A 54 -7.61 -6.53 4.87
CA ASP A 54 -8.71 -5.57 4.99
C ASP A 54 -9.88 -6.23 5.74
N PHE A 55 -10.19 -5.72 6.93
CA PHE A 55 -11.32 -6.12 7.78
C PHE A 55 -12.48 -5.13 7.73
N GLN A 56 -12.58 -4.32 6.67
CA GLN A 56 -13.57 -3.26 6.46
C GLN A 56 -13.44 -2.04 7.40
N SER A 57 -13.18 -2.23 8.69
CA SER A 57 -12.99 -1.15 9.69
C SER A 57 -11.54 -1.00 10.15
N LEU A 58 -10.70 -1.98 9.81
CA LEU A 58 -9.27 -2.05 10.11
C LEU A 58 -8.55 -2.60 8.89
N MET A 59 -7.44 -2.00 8.49
CA MET A 59 -6.67 -2.41 7.31
C MET A 59 -5.18 -2.42 7.60
N LEU A 60 -4.49 -3.47 7.17
CA LEU A 60 -3.05 -3.56 7.16
C LEU A 60 -2.52 -3.19 5.79
N VAL A 61 -1.71 -2.13 5.75
CA VAL A 61 -1.08 -1.64 4.53
C VAL A 61 0.43 -1.75 4.65
N ARG A 62 1.05 -2.24 3.58
CA ARG A 62 2.50 -2.21 3.39
C ARG A 62 2.87 -0.99 2.55
N LEU A 63 3.66 -0.09 3.12
CA LEU A 63 4.26 1.06 2.46
C LEU A 63 5.67 0.71 2.02
N SER A 64 5.97 0.84 0.74
CA SER A 64 7.31 0.62 0.18
C SER A 64 7.86 1.90 -0.41
N GLU A 65 8.93 2.41 0.19
CA GLU A 65 9.73 3.54 -0.30
C GLU A 65 10.97 2.99 -1.04
N PRO A 66 11.33 3.54 -2.20
CA PRO A 66 12.54 3.15 -2.91
C PRO A 66 13.79 3.28 -2.03
N GLY A 67 14.60 2.23 -1.94
CA GLY A 67 15.85 2.24 -1.16
C GLY A 67 15.68 2.10 0.35
N ARG A 68 14.46 1.86 0.86
CA ARG A 68 14.20 1.60 2.29
C ARG A 68 13.43 0.30 2.51
N ALA A 69 13.56 -0.25 3.71
CA ALA A 69 12.75 -1.39 4.13
C ALA A 69 11.26 -1.01 4.12
N ALA A 70 10.41 -1.95 3.71
CA ALA A 70 8.97 -1.73 3.70
C ALA A 70 8.44 -1.56 5.12
N ARG A 71 7.51 -0.62 5.29
CA ARG A 71 6.85 -0.33 6.54
C ARG A 71 5.44 -0.86 6.55
N TRP A 72 5.04 -1.49 7.65
CA TRP A 72 3.69 -1.96 7.86
C TRP A 72 2.93 -0.94 8.70
N VAL A 73 1.70 -0.62 8.32
CA VAL A 73 0.85 0.33 9.06
C VAL A 73 -0.56 -0.22 9.17
N TRP A 74 -1.14 -0.10 10.37
CA TRP A 74 -2.54 -0.34 10.61
C TRP A 74 -3.32 0.96 10.42
N LEU A 75 -4.35 0.93 9.60
CA LEU A 75 -5.29 2.02 9.40
C LEU A 75 -6.62 1.65 10.03
N GLU A 76 -7.12 2.51 10.91
CA GLU A 76 -8.35 2.28 11.65
C GLU A 76 -9.41 3.29 11.20
N GLN A 77 -10.60 2.79 10.85
CA GLN A 77 -11.72 3.64 10.44
C GLN A 77 -12.08 4.68 11.51
N ARG A 78 -11.99 4.31 12.79
CA ARG A 78 -12.36 5.19 13.91
C ARG A 78 -11.48 6.44 14.04
N ALA A 79 -10.30 6.46 13.43
CA ALA A 79 -9.41 7.63 13.50
C ALA A 79 -9.94 8.80 12.66
N MET A 80 -10.59 8.50 11.52
CA MET A 80 -11.15 9.51 10.61
C MET A 80 -12.23 8.85 9.72
N PRO A 81 -13.40 8.51 10.29
CA PRO A 81 -14.41 7.69 9.62
C PRO A 81 -14.93 8.31 8.32
N GLU A 82 -15.01 9.64 8.28
CA GLU A 82 -15.45 10.42 7.13
C GLU A 82 -14.52 10.28 5.91
N ARG A 83 -13.22 10.05 6.13
CA ARG A 83 -12.22 9.87 5.05
C ARG A 83 -11.91 8.41 4.74
N TRP A 84 -12.52 7.47 5.48
CA TRP A 84 -12.19 6.05 5.36
C TRP A 84 -12.44 5.49 3.96
N ARG A 85 -13.57 5.87 3.33
CA ARG A 85 -13.90 5.42 1.97
C ARG A 85 -12.92 5.96 0.93
N ASP A 86 -12.45 7.19 1.12
CA ASP A 86 -11.47 7.82 0.22
C ASP A 86 -10.11 7.15 0.34
N VAL A 87 -9.68 6.84 1.57
CA VAL A 87 -8.44 6.08 1.81
C VAL A 87 -8.50 4.72 1.14
N ARG A 88 -9.61 3.98 1.32
CA ARG A 88 -9.81 2.68 0.64
C ARG A 88 -9.76 2.83 -0.88
N ARG A 89 -10.45 3.83 -1.43
CA ARG A 89 -10.40 4.10 -2.88
C ARG A 89 -8.97 4.37 -3.32
N ALA A 90 -8.21 5.20 -2.61
CA ALA A 90 -6.84 5.56 -2.95
C ALA A 90 -5.86 4.38 -2.89
N VAL A 91 -5.98 3.48 -1.91
CA VAL A 91 -5.08 2.31 -1.81
C VAL A 91 -5.42 1.22 -2.83
N TYR A 92 -6.67 1.13 -3.26
CA TYR A 92 -7.11 0.18 -4.30
C TYR A 92 -6.99 0.74 -5.72
N SER A 93 -7.06 2.07 -5.88
CA SER A 93 -6.78 2.71 -7.16
C SER A 93 -5.29 2.59 -7.45
N ARG A 94 -4.94 1.65 -8.32
CA ARG A 94 -3.58 1.54 -8.81
C ARG A 94 -3.34 2.74 -9.73
N ALA A 95 -2.31 3.54 -9.45
CA ALA A 95 -1.78 4.44 -10.48
C ALA A 95 -1.44 3.58 -11.72
N PRO A 96 -1.79 4.03 -12.94
CA PRO A 96 -1.37 3.33 -14.14
C PRO A 96 0.12 3.03 -14.01
N ALA A 97 0.49 1.75 -14.02
CA ALA A 97 1.88 1.42 -14.25
C ALA A 97 2.22 2.12 -15.56
N ALA A 98 3.27 2.96 -15.56
CA ALA A 98 3.78 3.51 -16.81
C ALA A 98 3.96 2.31 -17.73
N GLU A 99 3.04 2.18 -18.68
CA GLU A 99 3.01 1.09 -19.61
C GLU A 99 4.36 1.16 -20.31
N PRO A 100 5.19 0.10 -20.25
CA PRO A 100 6.41 0.13 -21.03
C PRO A 100 5.97 0.41 -22.46
N ALA A 101 6.44 1.52 -23.01
CA ALA A 101 6.22 1.86 -24.41
C ALA A 101 6.86 0.74 -25.24
N GLY A 102 6.05 -0.25 -25.59
CA GLY A 102 6.43 -1.44 -26.35
C GLY A 102 5.13 -2.16 -26.72
N ASP A 103 4.76 -2.34 -27.98
CA ASP A 103 5.50 -2.19 -29.23
C ASP A 103 4.51 -1.83 -30.36
N PRO A 104 4.97 -1.24 -31.47
CA PRO A 104 4.17 -0.68 -32.55
C PRO A 104 3.64 -1.76 -33.50
N TRP A 105 3.10 -2.87 -32.99
CA TRP A 105 2.64 -4.00 -33.81
C TRP A 105 1.46 -3.64 -34.74
N ARG A 106 0.96 -2.39 -34.67
CA ARG A 106 0.07 -1.77 -35.65
C ARG A 106 0.78 -1.35 -36.97
N ALA A 107 2.10 -1.56 -37.12
CA ALA A 107 2.85 -1.17 -38.32
C ALA A 107 2.90 -2.22 -39.44
N THR A 108 2.37 -3.44 -39.27
CA THR A 108 2.52 -4.50 -40.28
C THR A 108 1.28 -5.37 -40.46
N ALA A 109 0.10 -4.77 -40.65
CA ALA A 109 -0.97 -5.49 -41.34
C ALA A 109 -0.78 -5.25 -42.86
N PRO A 110 -0.46 -6.28 -43.65
CA PRO A 110 -0.32 -6.13 -45.10
C PRO A 110 -1.66 -5.71 -45.69
N ALA A 111 -1.62 -4.80 -46.67
CA ALA A 111 -2.76 -4.54 -47.53
C ALA A 111 -3.04 -5.81 -48.34
N ASP A 112 -4.06 -6.58 -47.95
CA ASP A 112 -4.58 -7.66 -48.78
C ASP A 112 -5.23 -7.05 -50.03
N ALA A 113 -4.55 -7.25 -51.16
CA ALA A 113 -5.12 -7.25 -52.50
C ALA A 113 -5.90 -8.57 -52.69
N PRO A 114 -7.08 -8.51 -53.31
CA PRO A 114 -7.13 -8.68 -54.77
C PRO A 114 -8.00 -7.65 -55.51
#